data_AF-A0AAJ6JNL0-F1
#
_entry.id   AF-A0AAJ6JNL0-F1
#
_cell.length_a   1.000
_cell.length_b   1.000
_cell.length_c   1.000
_cell.angle_alpha   90.00
_cell.angle_beta   90.00
_cell.angle_gamma   90.00
#
_symmetry.space_group_name_H-M   'P 1'
#
loop_
_entity.id
_entity.type
_entity.pdbx_description
1 polymer ?
#
loop_
_entity_poly.entity_id
_entity_poly.type
_entity_poly.pdbx_seq_one_letter_code
_entity_poly.pdbx_strand_id
1 'polypeptide(L)'
;MAAAAGQNREIEQLKTLLFQPEATRLQSLEADLTSLQQYVGSADRLEAATADILVAALERAEVNRPRELANAIAPTVVSAIRSEIRNSRELMVEALYPIVGRLVSAAVANSFREMVAALEQRINSLTSTQLWVGRIKSLVTGRPISEFVLADNPPRVNRLLIIERGNGRLVADWKRDETPDERADLLSAMVAAILEFSVQALAGEGNLQTLDFGGRQIALRASPRFILAAECLGPLRPADNARINSLFFDSIERIDRGANCDAPMLASLAASIETDDTPRKATGRRGKIILFGLLAAAAAMLVWFAAVSVTRSLLERRTYAALEQLAAKQPLLTTFPLRLDFDHHSRSVAVSGIEPSQLETAPLIDALAAAAAPYRVVDRIGLVSAPEQLAASQAGISSLQQSLARLQASVDQMREAMTEQSKSGDQKSAALSAQYDKLADQHAKLGEQYAALQSVVDGPAARLDRFIASTAVFFANNSNEFLDNDQAEQQIRQLAGLLANNDLRVRIVGYADQSGTEGTNRTLARKRAEQVARRLTALGIDPSRLILVSRAATMPITDRIDTTVGGNRRVSFENVYRTEVAH
;
A
#
# COMPACT_ATOMS: atom_id res chain seq x y z
N MET A 1 -96.64 19.39 59.84
CA MET A 1 -95.31 18.88 59.42
C MET A 1 -95.30 17.39 59.04
N ALA A 2 -96.22 16.54 59.52
CA ALA A 2 -96.23 15.11 59.19
C ALA A 2 -96.68 14.76 57.75
N ALA A 3 -97.62 15.51 57.15
CA ALA A 3 -98.12 15.25 55.78
C ALA A 3 -97.07 15.54 54.69
N ALA A 4 -96.24 16.57 54.88
CA ALA A 4 -95.14 16.89 53.98
C ALA A 4 -94.03 15.83 53.98
N ALA A 5 -93.84 15.12 55.10
CA ALA A 5 -92.88 14.03 55.21
C ALA A 5 -93.36 12.73 54.52
N GLY A 6 -94.68 12.51 54.43
CA GLY A 6 -95.28 11.38 53.71
C GLY A 6 -95.17 11.52 52.20
N GLN A 7 -95.52 12.70 51.66
CA GLN A 7 -95.38 12.98 50.23
C GLN A 7 -93.92 12.93 49.74
N ASN A 8 -92.97 13.38 50.56
CA ASN A 8 -91.54 13.26 50.23
C ASN A 8 -91.10 11.80 50.15
N ARG A 9 -91.65 10.90 50.98
CA ARG A 9 -91.33 9.47 50.93
C ARG A 9 -91.88 8.79 49.67
N GLU A 10 -93.09 9.14 49.27
CA GLU A 10 -93.71 8.61 48.05
C GLU A 10 -93.00 9.11 46.79
N ILE A 11 -92.59 10.39 46.76
CA ILE A 11 -91.80 10.97 45.66
C ILE A 11 -90.42 10.31 45.57
N GLU A 12 -89.76 10.04 46.70
CA GLU A 12 -88.47 9.34 46.72
C GLU A 12 -88.60 7.87 46.30
N GLN A 13 -89.68 7.18 46.68
CA GLN A 13 -89.96 5.83 46.16
C GLN A 13 -90.24 5.83 44.65
N LEU A 14 -90.99 6.81 44.15
CA LEU A 14 -91.27 6.94 42.71
C LEU A 14 -90.00 7.24 41.92
N LYS A 15 -89.13 8.14 42.42
CA LYS A 15 -87.80 8.39 41.85
C LYS A 15 -86.96 7.12 41.79
N THR A 16 -86.95 6.35 42.88
CA THR A 16 -86.16 5.12 42.95
C THR A 16 -86.63 4.11 41.91
N LEU A 17 -87.94 3.95 41.71
CA LEU A 17 -88.50 3.04 40.70
C LEU A 17 -88.28 3.52 39.26
N LEU A 18 -88.39 4.84 39.01
CA LEU A 18 -88.22 5.43 37.68
C LEU A 18 -86.75 5.48 37.20
N PHE A 19 -85.79 5.67 38.11
CA PHE A 19 -84.38 5.88 37.77
C PHE A 19 -83.46 4.69 38.12
N GLN A 20 -83.99 3.60 38.66
CA GLN A 20 -83.22 2.38 38.97
C GLN A 20 -82.50 1.79 37.74
N PRO A 21 -83.14 1.65 36.56
CA PRO A 21 -82.48 1.14 35.36
C PRO A 21 -81.30 2.00 34.92
N GLU A 22 -81.47 3.33 34.93
CA GLU A 22 -80.41 4.29 34.59
C GLU A 22 -79.29 4.29 35.62
N ALA A 23 -79.61 4.22 36.91
CA ALA A 23 -78.62 4.15 37.99
C ALA A 23 -77.77 2.89 37.90
N THR A 24 -78.39 1.75 37.59
CA THR A 24 -77.68 0.47 37.39
C THR A 24 -76.78 0.54 36.16
N ARG A 25 -77.24 1.17 35.07
CA ARG A 25 -76.45 1.34 33.85
C ARG A 25 -75.27 2.28 34.05
N LEU A 26 -75.46 3.38 34.79
CA LEU A 26 -74.39 4.30 35.16
C LEU A 26 -73.33 3.61 36.02
N GLN A 27 -73.74 2.81 37.02
CA GLN A 27 -72.80 2.03 37.82
C GLN A 27 -71.99 1.03 36.98
N SER A 28 -72.62 0.36 36.00
CA SER A 28 -71.89 -0.54 35.10
C SER A 28 -70.87 0.20 34.23
N LEU A 29 -71.23 1.38 33.72
CA LEU A 29 -70.35 2.23 32.90
C LEU A 29 -69.19 2.81 33.73
N GLU A 30 -69.44 3.18 34.98
CA GLU A 30 -68.38 3.58 35.93
C GLU A 30 -67.41 2.43 36.20
N ALA A 31 -67.90 1.21 36.38
CA ALA A 31 -67.05 0.04 36.59
C ALA A 31 -66.17 -0.27 35.35
N ASP A 32 -66.75 -0.19 34.15
CA ASP A 32 -66.03 -0.39 32.89
C ASP A 32 -64.98 0.71 32.66
N LEU A 33 -65.34 1.98 32.89
CA LEU A 33 -64.42 3.12 32.80
C LEU A 33 -63.27 3.01 33.80
N THR A 34 -63.55 2.57 35.03
CA THR A 34 -62.53 2.37 36.06
C THR A 34 -61.55 1.26 35.65
N SER A 35 -62.04 0.19 35.04
CA SER A 35 -61.21 -0.91 34.51
C SER A 35 -60.32 -0.44 33.36
N LEU A 36 -60.87 0.38 32.46
CA LEU A 36 -60.13 0.96 31.33
C LEU A 36 -59.10 1.99 31.82
N GLN A 37 -59.42 2.77 32.85
CA GLN A 37 -58.48 3.66 33.54
C GLN A 37 -57.38 2.90 34.30
N GLN A 38 -57.63 1.69 34.79
CA GLN A 38 -56.57 0.87 35.38
C GLN A 38 -55.61 0.32 34.32
N TYR A 39 -56.11 0.01 33.13
CA TYR A 39 -55.32 -0.56 32.03
C TYR A 39 -54.56 0.50 31.21
N VAL A 40 -55.22 1.61 30.87
CA VAL A 40 -54.67 2.69 30.02
C VAL A 40 -54.18 3.88 30.84
N GLY A 41 -54.87 4.20 31.93
CA GLY A 41 -54.45 5.12 33.00
C GLY A 41 -53.68 6.37 32.59
N SER A 42 -52.50 6.54 33.17
CA SER A 42 -51.56 7.64 32.93
C SER A 42 -50.74 7.39 31.66
N ALA A 43 -50.27 8.44 30.99
CA ALA A 43 -49.48 8.27 29.76
C ALA A 43 -48.20 7.43 29.97
N ASP A 44 -47.60 7.41 31.18
CA ASP A 44 -46.48 6.51 31.52
C ASP A 44 -46.89 5.04 31.53
N ARG A 45 -48.11 4.74 31.99
CA ARG A 45 -48.64 3.36 32.02
C ARG A 45 -49.03 2.91 30.62
N LEU A 46 -49.59 3.82 29.82
CA LEU A 46 -49.85 3.55 28.42
C LEU A 46 -48.52 3.32 27.67
N GLU A 47 -47.49 4.12 27.91
CA GLU A 47 -46.17 3.93 27.30
C GLU A 47 -45.56 2.58 27.70
N ALA A 48 -45.54 2.24 28.99
CA ALA A 48 -45.05 0.96 29.48
C ALA A 48 -45.84 -0.23 28.92
N ALA A 49 -47.18 -0.17 28.97
CA ALA A 49 -48.04 -1.21 28.42
C ALA A 49 -47.83 -1.35 26.90
N THR A 50 -47.63 -0.23 26.19
CA THR A 50 -47.37 -0.25 24.74
C THR A 50 -45.99 -0.83 24.45
N ALA A 51 -44.96 -0.50 25.24
CA ALA A 51 -43.63 -1.07 25.11
C ALA A 51 -43.65 -2.59 25.33
N ASP A 52 -44.32 -3.05 26.40
CA ASP A 52 -44.49 -4.47 26.69
C ASP A 52 -45.27 -5.20 25.59
N ILE A 53 -46.33 -4.57 25.07
CA ILE A 53 -47.10 -5.10 23.93
C ILE A 53 -46.23 -5.18 22.68
N LEU A 54 -45.41 -4.16 22.38
CA LEU A 54 -44.52 -4.14 21.22
C LEU A 54 -43.44 -5.21 21.33
N VAL A 55 -42.80 -5.37 22.50
CA VAL A 55 -41.81 -6.42 22.75
C VAL A 55 -42.46 -7.80 22.59
N ALA A 56 -43.58 -8.05 23.28
CA ALA A 56 -44.28 -9.34 23.20
C ALA A 56 -44.84 -9.63 21.80
N ALA A 57 -45.19 -8.59 21.02
CA ALA A 57 -45.61 -8.72 19.63
C ALA A 57 -44.44 -9.03 18.70
N LEU A 58 -43.27 -8.41 18.92
CA LEU A 58 -42.04 -8.67 18.17
C LEU A 58 -41.52 -10.09 18.44
N GLU A 59 -41.47 -10.54 19.70
CA GLU A 59 -41.10 -11.90 20.07
C GLU A 59 -42.06 -12.94 19.45
N ARG A 60 -43.38 -12.68 19.49
CA ARG A 60 -44.36 -13.55 18.82
C ARG A 60 -44.21 -13.52 17.30
N ALA A 61 -43.88 -12.38 16.70
CA ALA A 61 -43.66 -12.25 15.27
C ALA A 61 -42.37 -12.94 14.84
N GLU A 62 -41.33 -12.94 15.68
CA GLU A 62 -40.08 -13.65 15.44
C GLU A 62 -40.32 -15.17 15.37
N VAL A 63 -41.10 -15.72 16.30
CA VAL A 63 -41.40 -17.17 16.33
C VAL A 63 -42.38 -17.56 15.22
N ASN A 64 -43.47 -16.81 15.04
CA ASN A 64 -44.56 -17.24 14.17
C ASN A 64 -44.40 -16.77 12.72
N ARG A 65 -43.69 -15.65 12.46
CA ARG A 65 -43.55 -15.04 11.13
C ARG A 65 -42.15 -14.41 10.90
N PRO A 66 -41.06 -15.17 11.08
CA PRO A 66 -39.69 -14.63 11.05
C PRO A 66 -39.33 -13.91 9.74
N ARG A 67 -39.84 -14.39 8.60
CA ARG A 67 -39.55 -13.80 7.28
C ARG A 67 -40.21 -12.44 7.06
N GLU A 68 -41.45 -12.27 7.52
CA GLU A 68 -42.17 -11.00 7.42
C GLU A 68 -41.54 -9.95 8.33
N LEU A 69 -41.18 -10.33 9.56
CA LEU A 69 -40.48 -9.47 10.51
C LEU A 69 -39.11 -9.01 9.96
N ALA A 70 -38.31 -9.94 9.44
CA ALA A 70 -37.03 -9.62 8.84
C ALA A 70 -37.16 -8.65 7.66
N ASN A 71 -38.14 -8.86 6.76
CA ASN A 71 -38.38 -7.96 5.63
C ASN A 71 -38.82 -6.55 6.05
N ALA A 72 -39.54 -6.42 7.17
CA ALA A 72 -39.99 -5.13 7.69
C ALA A 72 -38.86 -4.35 8.39
N ILE A 73 -37.97 -5.04 9.12
CA ILE A 73 -36.92 -4.41 9.93
C ILE A 73 -35.63 -4.17 9.12
N ALA A 74 -35.28 -5.08 8.20
CA ALA A 74 -34.02 -5.03 7.45
C ALA A 74 -33.75 -3.69 6.74
N PRO A 75 -34.72 -3.02 6.07
CA PRO A 75 -34.46 -1.74 5.42
C PRO A 75 -34.02 -0.65 6.39
N THR A 76 -34.63 -0.62 7.58
CA THR A 76 -34.32 0.37 8.64
C THR A 76 -32.95 0.12 9.23
N VAL A 77 -32.61 -1.15 9.53
CA VAL A 77 -31.29 -1.52 10.05
C VAL A 77 -30.19 -1.24 9.03
N VAL A 78 -30.40 -1.61 7.76
CA VAL A 78 -29.42 -1.34 6.69
C VAL A 78 -29.24 0.17 6.49
N SER A 79 -30.32 0.96 6.55
CA SER A 79 -30.25 2.41 6.47
C SER A 79 -29.49 3.00 7.66
N ALA A 80 -29.78 2.54 8.88
CA ALA A 80 -29.09 2.97 10.10
C ALA A 80 -27.59 2.65 10.04
N ILE A 81 -27.22 1.43 9.66
CA ILE A 81 -25.81 1.02 9.49
C ILE A 81 -25.13 1.86 8.40
N ARG A 82 -25.78 2.05 7.24
CA ARG A 82 -25.22 2.87 6.15
C ARG A 82 -25.08 4.34 6.53
N SER A 83 -25.97 4.85 7.38
CA SER A 83 -25.88 6.20 7.93
C SER A 83 -24.73 6.31 8.94
N GLU A 84 -24.63 5.33 9.85
CA GLU A 84 -23.58 5.28 10.86
C GLU A 84 -22.19 5.18 10.22
N ILE A 85 -22.01 4.31 9.23
CA ILE A 85 -20.76 4.18 8.45
C ILE A 85 -20.39 5.49 7.76
N ARG A 86 -21.38 6.23 7.23
CA ARG A 86 -21.13 7.53 6.60
C ARG A 86 -20.74 8.61 7.60
N ASN A 87 -21.35 8.61 8.78
CA ASN A 87 -21.07 9.59 9.84
C ASN A 87 -19.77 9.28 10.59
N SER A 88 -19.40 8.02 10.74
CA SER A 88 -18.18 7.57 11.43
C SER A 88 -16.95 7.46 10.51
N ARG A 89 -17.03 8.07 9.31
CA ARG A 89 -15.95 8.04 8.31
C ARG A 89 -14.65 8.66 8.82
N GLU A 90 -14.73 9.72 9.62
CA GLU A 90 -13.53 10.36 10.21
C GLU A 90 -12.88 9.49 11.29
N LEU A 91 -13.67 8.88 12.17
CA LEU A 91 -13.19 7.93 13.19
C LEU A 91 -12.53 6.69 12.56
N MET A 92 -13.09 6.17 11.47
CA MET A 92 -12.46 5.07 10.71
C MET A 92 -11.14 5.49 10.07
N VAL A 93 -11.07 6.71 9.50
CA VAL A 93 -9.83 7.22 8.90
C VAL A 93 -8.74 7.35 9.96
N GLU A 94 -9.07 7.88 11.13
CA GLU A 94 -8.13 8.05 12.25
C GLU A 94 -7.63 6.70 12.81
N ALA A 95 -8.53 5.72 12.97
CA ALA A 95 -8.17 4.37 13.40
C ALA A 95 -7.36 3.57 12.36
N LEU A 96 -7.63 3.78 11.06
CA LEU A 96 -6.97 3.04 9.98
C LEU A 96 -5.66 3.70 9.53
N TYR A 97 -5.47 5.01 9.72
CA TYR A 97 -4.28 5.71 9.26
C TYR A 97 -2.95 5.07 9.71
N PRO A 98 -2.77 4.62 10.97
CA PRO A 98 -1.55 3.94 11.40
C PRO A 98 -1.36 2.56 10.77
N ILE A 99 -2.46 1.89 10.42
CA ILE A 99 -2.43 0.56 9.79
C ILE A 99 -2.10 0.70 8.31
N VAL A 100 -2.79 1.61 7.62
CA VAL A 100 -2.53 1.95 6.21
C VAL A 100 -1.12 2.49 6.05
N GLY A 101 -0.66 3.38 6.93
CA GLY A 101 0.71 3.92 6.89
C GLY A 101 1.80 2.85 7.06
N ARG A 102 1.60 1.86 7.96
CA ARG A 102 2.51 0.72 8.12
C ARG A 102 2.46 -0.22 6.91
N LEU A 103 1.28 -0.50 6.36
CA LEU A 103 1.11 -1.37 5.20
C LEU A 103 1.69 -0.73 3.92
N VAL A 104 1.45 0.56 3.70
CA VAL A 104 2.01 1.30 2.56
C VAL A 104 3.53 1.37 2.68
N SER A 105 4.07 1.70 3.85
CA SER A 105 5.53 1.71 4.08
C SER A 105 6.15 0.33 3.83
N ALA A 106 5.51 -0.74 4.34
CA ALA A 106 5.95 -2.11 4.11
C ALA A 106 5.89 -2.51 2.63
N ALA A 107 4.81 -2.15 1.93
CA ALA A 107 4.62 -2.43 0.51
C ALA A 107 5.63 -1.68 -0.36
N VAL A 108 5.87 -0.40 -0.09
CA VAL A 108 6.88 0.41 -0.79
C VAL A 108 8.27 -0.16 -0.56
N ALA A 109 8.63 -0.47 0.69
CA ALA A 109 9.91 -1.09 1.02
C ALA A 109 10.10 -2.48 0.40
N ASN A 110 9.02 -3.26 0.26
CA ASN A 110 9.07 -4.55 -0.40
C ASN A 110 9.20 -4.42 -1.92
N SER A 111 8.43 -3.52 -2.54
CA SER A 111 8.50 -3.23 -3.98
C SER A 111 9.86 -2.67 -4.39
N PHE A 112 10.50 -1.86 -3.55
CA PHE A 112 11.84 -1.35 -3.81
C PHE A 112 12.87 -2.48 -3.74
N ARG A 113 12.76 -3.38 -2.75
CA ARG A 113 13.61 -4.58 -2.67
C ARG A 113 13.42 -5.51 -3.87
N GLU A 114 12.19 -5.74 -4.30
CA GLU A 114 11.89 -6.52 -5.50
C GLU A 114 12.41 -5.84 -6.76
N MET A 115 12.32 -4.51 -6.87
CA MET A 115 12.85 -3.74 -7.99
C MET A 115 14.38 -3.80 -8.04
N VAL A 116 15.05 -3.69 -6.90
CA VAL A 116 16.51 -3.84 -6.79
C VAL A 116 16.92 -5.27 -7.18
N ALA A 117 16.23 -6.29 -6.66
CA ALA A 117 16.48 -7.68 -7.02
C ALA A 117 16.24 -7.94 -8.53
N ALA A 118 15.17 -7.38 -9.10
CA ALA A 118 14.87 -7.47 -10.52
C ALA A 118 15.90 -6.72 -11.38
N LEU A 119 16.42 -5.59 -10.90
CA LEU A 119 17.47 -4.83 -11.56
C LEU A 119 18.78 -5.61 -11.55
N GLU A 120 19.14 -6.22 -10.43
CA GLU A 120 20.34 -7.04 -10.29
C GLU A 120 20.27 -8.29 -11.18
N GLN A 121 19.10 -8.94 -11.25
CA GLN A 121 18.86 -10.07 -12.14
C GLN A 121 18.87 -9.65 -13.62
N ARG A 122 18.35 -8.47 -13.97
CA ARG A 122 18.43 -7.91 -15.32
C ARG A 122 19.85 -7.51 -15.69
N ILE A 123 20.61 -6.89 -14.80
CA ILE A 123 22.02 -6.51 -15.03
C ILE A 123 22.86 -7.77 -15.26
N ASN A 124 22.66 -8.82 -14.46
CA ASN A 124 23.33 -10.11 -14.65
C ASN A 124 22.86 -10.84 -15.92
N SER A 125 21.65 -10.59 -16.41
CA SER A 125 21.19 -11.11 -17.70
C SER A 125 21.83 -10.40 -18.89
N LEU A 126 22.27 -9.13 -18.74
CA LEU A 126 22.93 -8.36 -19.79
C LEU A 126 24.35 -8.87 -20.12
N THR A 127 24.96 -9.64 -19.23
CA THR A 127 26.26 -10.30 -19.41
C THR A 127 26.16 -11.78 -19.76
N SER A 128 24.98 -12.29 -20.09
CA SER A 128 24.80 -13.68 -20.54
C SER A 128 25.11 -13.83 -22.03
N THR A 129 25.97 -14.79 -22.36
CA THR A 129 26.38 -15.18 -23.73
C THR A 129 25.20 -15.46 -24.67
N GLN A 130 24.01 -15.74 -24.13
CA GLN A 130 22.76 -15.94 -24.87
C GLN A 130 22.25 -14.67 -25.59
N LEU A 131 22.49 -13.47 -25.05
CA LEU A 131 22.09 -12.21 -25.69
C LEU A 131 22.97 -11.89 -26.91
N TRP A 132 24.24 -12.27 -26.88
CA TRP A 132 25.17 -12.07 -28.01
C TRP A 132 24.78 -12.98 -29.19
N VAL A 133 24.45 -14.25 -28.92
CA VAL A 133 23.90 -15.17 -29.94
C VAL A 133 22.55 -14.66 -30.47
N GLY A 134 21.71 -14.09 -29.59
CA GLY A 134 20.45 -13.44 -29.95
C GLY A 134 20.62 -12.24 -30.87
N ARG A 135 21.60 -11.36 -30.61
CA ARG A 135 21.93 -10.20 -31.45
C ARG A 135 22.43 -10.60 -32.85
N ILE A 136 23.23 -11.66 -32.94
CA ILE A 136 23.69 -12.19 -34.23
C ILE A 136 22.51 -12.79 -35.00
N LYS A 137 21.66 -13.59 -34.34
CA LYS A 137 20.45 -14.15 -34.97
C LYS A 137 19.45 -13.06 -35.38
N SER A 138 19.28 -11.99 -34.61
CA SER A 138 18.37 -10.87 -34.94
C SER A 138 18.84 -10.08 -36.16
N LEU A 139 20.15 -9.83 -36.28
CA LEU A 139 20.74 -9.19 -37.46
C LEU A 139 20.57 -10.03 -38.73
N VAL A 140 20.66 -11.35 -38.61
CA VAL A 140 20.51 -12.30 -39.72
C VAL A 140 19.06 -12.46 -40.16
N THR A 141 18.12 -12.38 -39.22
CA THR A 141 16.70 -12.64 -39.48
C THR A 141 15.86 -11.37 -39.64
N GLY A 142 16.41 -10.20 -39.30
CA GLY A 142 15.73 -8.90 -39.42
C GLY A 142 14.58 -8.70 -38.42
N ARG A 143 14.52 -9.50 -37.35
CA ARG A 143 13.45 -9.45 -36.33
C ARG A 143 13.95 -8.79 -35.05
N PRO A 144 13.11 -8.03 -34.32
CA PRO A 144 13.49 -7.38 -33.07
C PRO A 144 13.84 -8.42 -31.99
N ILE A 145 14.82 -8.09 -31.14
CA ILE A 145 15.40 -9.02 -30.16
C ILE A 145 14.37 -9.57 -29.15
N SER A 146 13.27 -8.85 -28.93
CA SER A 146 12.14 -9.24 -28.08
C SER A 146 11.39 -10.47 -28.59
N GLU A 147 11.42 -10.76 -29.90
CA GLU A 147 10.81 -11.97 -30.44
C GLU A 147 11.62 -13.22 -30.12
N PHE A 148 12.95 -13.17 -30.10
CA PHE A 148 13.79 -14.36 -29.95
C PHE A 148 13.93 -14.87 -28.52
N VAL A 149 13.80 -14.00 -27.52
CA VAL A 149 13.93 -14.38 -26.10
C VAL A 149 12.65 -15.09 -25.59
N LEU A 150 11.52 -14.93 -26.28
CA LEU A 150 10.22 -15.55 -25.96
C LEU A 150 9.67 -16.44 -27.11
N ALA A 151 10.49 -16.81 -28.10
CA ALA A 151 10.03 -17.23 -29.42
C ALA A 151 9.43 -18.64 -29.55
N ASP A 152 9.70 -19.58 -28.64
CA ASP A 152 9.48 -20.99 -28.97
C ASP A 152 8.27 -21.65 -28.32
N ASN A 153 7.46 -20.94 -27.53
CA ASN A 153 6.25 -21.51 -26.93
C ASN A 153 5.03 -20.60 -27.14
N PRO A 154 4.05 -21.00 -27.99
CA PRO A 154 2.77 -20.30 -28.06
C PRO A 154 2.06 -20.36 -26.70
N PRO A 155 1.18 -19.37 -26.39
CA PRO A 155 0.44 -19.37 -25.14
C PRO A 155 -0.44 -20.62 -25.09
N ARG A 156 -0.22 -21.44 -24.07
CA ARG A 156 -1.02 -22.66 -23.84
C ARG A 156 -2.17 -22.32 -22.92
N VAL A 157 -3.40 -22.47 -23.41
CA VAL A 157 -4.60 -22.25 -22.60
C VAL A 157 -4.87 -23.50 -21.78
N ASN A 158 -4.92 -23.33 -20.47
CA ASN A 158 -5.25 -24.39 -19.52
C ASN A 158 -6.76 -24.48 -19.30
N ARG A 159 -7.40 -23.32 -19.20
CA ARG A 159 -8.84 -23.18 -18.90
C ARG A 159 -9.42 -21.89 -19.47
N LEU A 160 -10.68 -21.93 -19.88
CA LEU A 160 -11.48 -20.79 -20.30
C LEU A 160 -12.81 -20.79 -19.54
N LEU A 161 -13.19 -19.63 -19.02
CA LEU A 161 -14.41 -19.42 -18.26
C LEU A 161 -15.22 -18.28 -18.88
N ILE A 162 -16.53 -18.48 -18.98
CA ILE A 162 -17.50 -17.40 -19.19
C ILE A 162 -18.26 -17.23 -17.89
N ILE A 163 -18.23 -16.01 -17.35
CA ILE A 163 -18.79 -15.67 -16.05
C ILE A 163 -19.84 -14.57 -16.27
N GLU A 164 -21.00 -14.70 -15.66
CA GLU A 164 -22.04 -13.67 -15.70
C GLU A 164 -21.67 -12.51 -14.76
N ARG A 165 -21.72 -11.29 -15.31
CA ARG A 165 -21.34 -10.08 -14.58
C ARG A 165 -22.45 -9.69 -13.60
N GLY A 166 -22.07 -9.40 -12.36
CA GLY A 166 -22.98 -8.96 -11.30
C GLY A 166 -23.30 -10.04 -10.26
N ASN A 167 -23.40 -11.31 -10.66
CA ASN A 167 -23.58 -12.44 -9.74
C ASN A 167 -22.37 -13.39 -9.67
N GLY A 168 -21.40 -13.26 -10.59
CA GLY A 168 -20.22 -14.12 -10.63
C GLY A 168 -20.52 -15.58 -11.00
N ARG A 169 -21.72 -15.85 -11.53
CA ARG A 169 -22.18 -17.19 -11.89
C ARG A 169 -21.39 -17.70 -13.09
N LEU A 170 -20.84 -18.90 -12.97
CA LEU A 170 -20.21 -19.59 -14.08
C LEU A 170 -21.27 -19.98 -15.13
N VAL A 171 -21.11 -19.50 -16.36
CA VAL A 171 -21.99 -19.77 -17.50
C VAL A 171 -21.49 -20.98 -18.28
N ALA A 172 -20.18 -21.00 -18.56
CA ALA A 172 -19.53 -22.09 -19.27
C ALA A 172 -18.07 -22.20 -18.83
N ASP A 173 -17.58 -23.43 -18.84
CA ASP A 173 -16.21 -23.79 -18.52
C ASP A 173 -15.67 -24.72 -19.60
N TRP A 174 -14.45 -24.43 -20.03
CA TRP A 174 -13.65 -25.33 -20.85
C TRP A 174 -12.30 -25.51 -20.20
N LYS A 175 -11.86 -26.76 -20.12
CA LYS A 175 -10.56 -27.15 -19.55
C LYS A 175 -9.87 -28.12 -20.48
N ARG A 176 -8.54 -28.10 -20.45
CA ARG A 176 -7.72 -28.97 -21.30
C ARG A 176 -7.72 -30.43 -20.85
N ASP A 177 -7.70 -30.70 -19.55
CA ASP A 177 -7.73 -32.06 -18.98
C ASP A 177 -9.08 -32.34 -18.28
N GLU A 178 -9.72 -33.46 -18.60
CA GLU A 178 -11.07 -33.85 -18.14
C GLU A 178 -11.16 -34.32 -16.67
N THR A 179 -10.33 -33.83 -15.75
CA THR A 179 -10.50 -34.17 -14.32
C THR A 179 -11.64 -33.35 -13.71
N PRO A 180 -12.69 -33.96 -13.12
CA PRO A 180 -13.75 -33.21 -12.44
C PRO A 180 -13.14 -32.38 -11.31
N ASP A 181 -13.37 -31.06 -11.31
CA ASP A 181 -12.69 -30.13 -10.40
C ASP A 181 -13.67 -29.03 -9.95
N GLU A 182 -13.97 -28.99 -8.66
CA GLU A 182 -14.78 -27.96 -7.97
C GLU A 182 -14.15 -26.56 -8.04
N ARG A 183 -12.90 -26.43 -8.53
CA ARG A 183 -12.20 -25.16 -8.68
C ARG A 183 -12.78 -24.21 -9.74
N ALA A 184 -13.70 -24.66 -10.60
CA ALA A 184 -14.34 -23.81 -11.62
C ALA A 184 -15.11 -22.65 -10.98
N ASP A 185 -15.98 -23.01 -10.03
CA ASP A 185 -16.86 -22.07 -9.35
C ASP A 185 -16.06 -21.15 -8.43
N LEU A 186 -15.02 -21.69 -7.78
CA LEU A 186 -14.10 -20.90 -6.95
C LEU A 186 -13.30 -19.87 -7.76
N LEU A 187 -12.75 -20.26 -8.92
CA LEU A 187 -12.05 -19.34 -9.81
C LEU A 187 -13.01 -18.29 -10.40
N SER A 188 -14.22 -18.69 -10.77
CA SER A 188 -15.28 -17.78 -11.24
C SER A 188 -15.62 -16.73 -10.18
N ALA A 189 -15.87 -17.17 -8.93
CA ALA A 189 -16.18 -16.30 -7.81
C ALA A 189 -15.01 -15.36 -7.47
N MET A 190 -13.77 -15.88 -7.49
CA MET A 190 -12.57 -15.08 -7.24
C MET A 190 -12.36 -14.00 -8.32
N VAL A 191 -12.46 -14.37 -9.60
CA VAL A 191 -12.30 -13.43 -10.72
C VAL A 191 -13.37 -12.35 -10.68
N ALA A 192 -14.62 -12.73 -10.40
CA ALA A 192 -15.72 -11.78 -10.23
C ALA A 192 -15.48 -10.83 -9.06
N ALA A 193 -15.08 -11.35 -7.89
CA ALA A 193 -14.81 -10.56 -6.69
C ALA A 193 -13.64 -9.58 -6.87
N ILE A 194 -12.54 -10.01 -7.50
CA ILE A 194 -11.38 -9.16 -7.76
C ILE A 194 -11.75 -8.04 -8.74
N LEU A 195 -12.49 -8.37 -9.81
CA LEU A 195 -12.95 -7.35 -10.76
C LEU A 195 -13.90 -6.35 -10.10
N GLU A 196 -14.87 -6.82 -9.32
CA GLU A 196 -15.80 -5.96 -8.59
C GLU A 196 -15.07 -5.05 -7.59
N PHE A 197 -14.16 -5.62 -6.79
CA PHE A 197 -13.32 -4.87 -5.87
C PHE A 197 -12.47 -3.83 -6.60
N SER A 198 -11.86 -4.19 -7.74
CA SER A 198 -11.02 -3.27 -8.51
C SER A 198 -11.83 -2.08 -9.06
N VAL A 199 -13.05 -2.31 -9.53
CA VAL A 199 -13.94 -1.25 -10.04
C VAL A 199 -14.40 -0.35 -8.90
N GLN A 200 -14.74 -0.90 -7.74
CA GLN A 200 -15.13 -0.14 -6.55
C GLN A 200 -13.97 0.69 -5.98
N ALA A 201 -12.76 0.14 -5.95
CA ALA A 201 -11.57 0.81 -5.42
C ALA A 201 -11.03 1.90 -6.34
N LEU A 202 -11.14 1.72 -7.67
CA LEU A 202 -10.56 2.62 -8.68
C LEU A 202 -11.60 3.54 -9.35
N ALA A 203 -12.76 3.75 -8.73
CA ALA A 203 -13.82 4.65 -9.20
C ALA A 203 -14.22 4.47 -10.69
N GLY A 204 -14.12 3.24 -11.22
CA GLY A 204 -14.47 2.92 -12.60
C GLY A 204 -13.40 3.19 -13.67
N GLU A 205 -12.21 3.70 -13.33
CA GLU A 205 -11.13 3.95 -14.31
C GLU A 205 -10.22 2.73 -14.54
N GLY A 206 -10.24 1.75 -13.63
CA GLY A 206 -9.45 0.52 -13.73
C GLY A 206 -10.18 -0.59 -14.48
N ASN A 207 -9.64 -1.02 -15.63
CA ASN A 207 -10.11 -2.22 -16.33
C ASN A 207 -9.01 -3.29 -16.27
N LEU A 208 -9.17 -4.25 -15.37
CA LEU A 208 -8.18 -5.30 -15.11
C LEU A 208 -8.16 -6.28 -16.29
N GLN A 209 -7.06 -6.30 -17.04
CA GLN A 209 -6.92 -7.13 -18.26
C GLN A 209 -6.12 -8.40 -18.04
N THR A 210 -5.26 -8.44 -17.03
CA THR A 210 -4.40 -9.59 -16.75
C THR A 210 -4.12 -9.70 -15.26
N LEU A 211 -4.20 -10.92 -14.73
CA LEU A 211 -3.82 -11.28 -13.37
C LEU A 211 -2.62 -12.24 -13.43
N ASP A 212 -1.61 -12.01 -12.60
CA ASP A 212 -0.43 -12.87 -12.51
C ASP A 212 -0.40 -13.60 -11.16
N PHE A 213 -0.34 -14.93 -11.21
CA PHE A 213 -0.22 -15.82 -10.05
C PHE A 213 1.06 -16.65 -10.12
N GLY A 214 2.22 -16.00 -10.23
CA GLY A 214 3.52 -16.62 -10.00
C GLY A 214 3.83 -17.79 -10.93
N GLY A 215 3.40 -17.70 -12.19
CA GLY A 215 3.59 -18.75 -13.20
C GLY A 215 2.32 -19.11 -14.00
N ARG A 216 1.15 -18.66 -13.54
CA ARG A 216 -0.12 -18.71 -14.27
C ARG A 216 -0.61 -17.31 -14.52
N GLN A 217 -0.91 -16.98 -15.77
CA GLN A 217 -1.48 -15.68 -16.11
C GLN A 217 -2.93 -15.86 -16.55
N ILE A 218 -3.84 -15.12 -15.92
CA ILE A 218 -5.25 -15.10 -16.30
C ILE A 218 -5.50 -13.84 -17.12
N ALA A 219 -5.75 -14.01 -18.41
CA ALA A 219 -6.19 -12.94 -19.28
C ALA A 219 -7.70 -12.74 -19.11
N LEU A 220 -8.12 -11.51 -18.86
CA LEU A 220 -9.49 -11.15 -18.51
C LEU A 220 -10.05 -10.12 -19.49
N ARG A 221 -11.31 -10.30 -19.88
CA ARG A 221 -12.08 -9.27 -20.58
C ARG A 221 -13.49 -9.20 -20.03
N ALA A 222 -13.86 -8.03 -19.53
CA ALA A 222 -15.21 -7.74 -19.07
C ALA A 222 -16.03 -7.05 -20.17
N SER A 223 -17.28 -7.48 -20.34
CA SER A 223 -18.35 -6.81 -21.09
C SER A 223 -19.45 -6.36 -20.11
N PRO A 224 -20.51 -5.67 -20.56
CA PRO A 224 -21.62 -5.31 -19.68
C PRO A 224 -22.34 -6.51 -19.05
N ARG A 225 -22.39 -7.67 -19.73
CA ARG A 225 -23.14 -8.86 -19.27
C ARG A 225 -22.26 -10.04 -18.86
N PHE A 226 -21.10 -10.21 -19.50
CA PHE A 226 -20.24 -11.37 -19.31
C PHE A 226 -18.77 -10.98 -19.10
N ILE A 227 -18.05 -11.82 -18.37
CA ILE A 227 -16.59 -11.77 -18.19
C ILE A 227 -16.02 -13.04 -18.80
N LEU A 228 -15.06 -12.87 -19.72
CA LEU A 228 -14.28 -13.95 -20.28
C LEU A 228 -12.92 -14.00 -19.59
N ALA A 229 -12.54 -15.19 -19.12
CA ALA A 229 -11.26 -15.43 -18.46
C ALA A 229 -10.55 -16.61 -19.12
N ALA A 230 -9.31 -16.43 -19.56
CA ALA A 230 -8.42 -17.52 -19.99
C ALA A 230 -7.26 -17.66 -19.01
N GLU A 231 -7.12 -18.84 -18.40
CA GLU A 231 -5.93 -19.24 -17.68
C GLU A 231 -4.88 -19.75 -18.70
N CYS A 232 -3.78 -19.02 -18.82
CA CYS A 232 -2.65 -19.34 -19.67
C CYS A 232 -1.45 -19.78 -18.84
N LEU A 233 -0.74 -20.80 -19.33
CA LEU A 233 0.49 -21.29 -18.71
C LEU A 233 1.69 -20.47 -19.20
N GLY A 234 2.42 -19.87 -18.26
CA GLY A 234 3.60 -19.05 -18.56
C GLY A 234 3.29 -17.59 -18.93
N PRO A 235 4.32 -16.77 -19.14
CA PRO A 235 4.17 -15.34 -19.41
C PRO A 235 3.61 -15.07 -20.81
N LEU A 236 2.55 -14.28 -20.91
CA LEU A 236 1.93 -13.86 -22.17
C LEU A 236 2.76 -12.78 -22.87
N ARG A 237 3.06 -12.98 -24.16
CA ARG A 237 3.68 -11.93 -24.99
C ARG A 237 2.68 -10.78 -25.18
N PRO A 238 3.13 -9.51 -25.32
CA PRO A 238 2.23 -8.39 -25.64
C PRO A 238 1.41 -8.61 -26.91
N ALA A 239 2.00 -9.27 -27.92
CA ALA A 239 1.31 -9.65 -29.16
C ALA A 239 0.23 -10.72 -28.95
N ASP A 240 0.48 -11.70 -28.07
CA ASP A 240 -0.52 -12.71 -27.71
C ASP A 240 -1.66 -12.08 -26.91
N ASN A 241 -1.34 -11.16 -26.00
CA ASN A 241 -2.36 -10.45 -25.22
C ASN A 241 -3.27 -9.61 -26.12
N ALA A 242 -2.70 -8.89 -27.11
CA ALA A 242 -3.49 -8.16 -28.10
C ALA A 242 -4.40 -9.08 -28.93
N ARG A 243 -3.91 -10.27 -29.31
CA ARG A 243 -4.69 -11.27 -30.06
C ARG A 243 -5.77 -11.94 -29.21
N ILE A 244 -5.46 -12.32 -27.98
CA ILE A 244 -6.46 -12.84 -27.03
C ILE A 244 -7.56 -11.80 -26.81
N ASN A 245 -7.18 -10.52 -26.67
CA ASN A 245 -8.15 -9.43 -26.55
C ASN A 245 -9.07 -9.31 -27.78
N SER A 246 -8.54 -9.39 -29.01
CA SER A 246 -9.39 -9.33 -30.21
C SER A 246 -10.32 -10.55 -30.31
N LEU A 247 -9.80 -11.76 -30.03
CA LEU A 247 -10.59 -12.99 -30.04
C LEU A 247 -11.70 -12.98 -28.96
N PHE A 248 -11.40 -12.42 -27.79
CA PHE A 248 -12.37 -12.25 -26.71
C PHE A 248 -13.45 -11.24 -27.08
N PHE A 249 -13.06 -10.13 -27.72
CA PHE A 249 -14.01 -9.13 -28.21
C PHE A 249 -14.98 -9.73 -29.25
N ASP A 250 -14.45 -10.43 -30.25
CA ASP A 250 -15.25 -11.10 -31.28
C ASP A 250 -16.20 -12.15 -30.67
N SER A 251 -15.74 -12.86 -29.64
CA SER A 251 -16.53 -13.88 -28.95
C SER A 251 -17.68 -13.27 -28.15
N ILE A 252 -17.41 -12.17 -27.43
CA ILE A 252 -18.45 -11.42 -26.69
C ILE A 252 -19.47 -10.83 -27.67
N GLU A 253 -19.04 -10.27 -28.79
CA GLU A 253 -19.96 -9.71 -29.79
C GLU A 253 -20.87 -10.79 -30.39
N ARG A 254 -20.37 -12.00 -30.61
CA ARG A 254 -21.21 -13.14 -31.03
C ARG A 254 -22.22 -13.55 -29.96
N ILE A 255 -21.81 -13.56 -28.70
CA ILE A 255 -22.69 -13.88 -27.56
C ILE A 255 -23.80 -12.82 -27.43
N ASP A 256 -23.47 -11.54 -27.53
CA ASP A 256 -24.45 -10.44 -27.47
C ASP A 256 -25.45 -10.49 -28.64
N ARG A 257 -25.05 -11.06 -29.79
CA ARG A 257 -25.93 -11.31 -30.95
C ARG A 257 -26.78 -12.60 -30.84
N GLY A 258 -26.71 -13.32 -29.72
CA GLY A 258 -27.54 -14.49 -29.44
C GLY A 258 -26.91 -15.85 -29.74
N ALA A 259 -25.58 -15.94 -29.86
CA ALA A 259 -24.89 -17.22 -29.93
C ALA A 259 -24.93 -17.96 -28.57
N ASN A 260 -25.03 -19.30 -28.59
CA ASN A 260 -25.01 -20.10 -27.37
C ASN A 260 -23.64 -20.05 -26.66
N CYS A 261 -23.66 -19.88 -25.34
CA CYS A 261 -22.49 -19.89 -24.48
C CYS A 261 -22.17 -21.32 -24.00
N ASP A 262 -21.67 -22.18 -24.87
CA ASP A 262 -21.44 -23.59 -24.55
C ASP A 262 -19.93 -23.95 -24.54
N ALA A 263 -19.57 -25.03 -23.83
CA ALA A 263 -18.22 -25.60 -23.80
C ALA A 263 -17.53 -25.79 -25.18
N PRO A 264 -18.21 -26.23 -26.27
CA PRO A 264 -17.59 -26.32 -27.61
C PRO A 264 -17.19 -24.96 -28.20
N MET A 265 -17.92 -23.87 -27.90
CA MET A 265 -17.52 -22.53 -28.32
C MET A 265 -16.18 -22.16 -27.65
N LEU A 266 -16.06 -22.40 -26.35
CA LEU A 266 -14.83 -22.16 -25.61
C LEU A 266 -13.67 -23.05 -26.08
N ALA A 267 -13.94 -24.30 -26.48
CA ALA A 267 -12.94 -25.18 -27.07
C ALA A 267 -12.37 -24.61 -28.39
N SER A 268 -13.25 -24.08 -29.25
CA SER A 268 -12.82 -23.44 -30.50
C SER A 268 -12.01 -22.15 -30.28
N LEU A 269 -12.37 -21.40 -29.23
CA LEU A 269 -11.65 -20.20 -28.81
C LEU A 269 -10.27 -20.56 -28.25
N ALA A 270 -10.16 -21.61 -27.45
CA ALA A 270 -8.89 -22.13 -26.95
C ALA A 270 -7.96 -22.52 -28.10
N ALA A 271 -8.46 -23.31 -29.06
CA ALA A 271 -7.71 -23.71 -30.24
C ALA A 271 -7.21 -22.48 -31.03
N SER A 272 -8.05 -21.44 -31.17
CA SER A 272 -7.70 -20.19 -31.85
C SER A 272 -6.64 -19.37 -31.11
N ILE A 273 -6.58 -19.45 -29.78
CA ILE A 273 -5.54 -18.83 -28.94
C ILE A 273 -4.23 -19.62 -28.98
N GLU A 274 -4.29 -20.92 -29.27
CA GLU A 274 -3.10 -21.78 -29.35
C GLU A 274 -2.48 -21.85 -30.75
N THR A 275 -3.27 -21.61 -31.80
CA THR A 275 -2.77 -21.55 -33.18
C THR A 275 -1.91 -20.30 -33.39
N ASP A 276 -0.61 -20.50 -33.53
CA ASP A 276 0.36 -19.44 -33.83
C ASP A 276 0.25 -19.03 -35.31
N ASP A 277 -0.68 -18.13 -35.61
CA ASP A 277 -0.87 -17.53 -36.94
C ASP A 277 0.13 -16.41 -37.24
N THR A 278 1.18 -16.23 -36.42
CA THR A 278 2.21 -15.25 -36.76
C THR A 278 2.85 -15.67 -38.09
N PRO A 279 2.75 -14.85 -39.16
CA PRO A 279 3.24 -15.23 -40.46
C PRO A 279 4.74 -15.47 -40.35
N ARG A 280 5.14 -16.75 -40.45
CA ARG A 280 6.52 -17.19 -40.36
C ARG A 280 7.23 -16.70 -41.61
N LYS A 281 7.65 -15.42 -41.60
CA LYS A 281 8.42 -14.81 -42.69
C LYS A 281 9.67 -15.68 -42.88
N ALA A 282 9.68 -16.45 -43.98
CA ALA A 282 10.75 -17.36 -44.31
C ALA A 282 12.07 -16.58 -44.32
N THR A 283 13.09 -17.10 -43.65
CA THR A 283 14.42 -16.50 -43.62
C THR A 283 14.91 -16.28 -45.05
N GLY A 284 14.89 -15.03 -45.51
CA GLY A 284 15.34 -14.70 -46.85
C GLY A 284 16.82 -15.05 -47.01
N ARG A 285 17.20 -15.67 -48.14
CA ARG A 285 18.59 -16.00 -48.52
C ARG A 285 19.59 -14.88 -48.21
N ARG A 286 19.15 -13.62 -48.27
CA ARG A 286 19.94 -12.41 -47.96
C ARG A 286 20.55 -12.41 -46.55
N GLY A 287 19.83 -12.89 -45.53
CA GLY A 287 20.35 -12.95 -44.16
C GLY A 287 21.53 -13.91 -44.00
N LYS A 288 21.46 -15.07 -44.67
CA LYS A 288 22.56 -16.05 -44.70
C LYS A 288 23.78 -15.53 -45.45
N ILE A 289 23.57 -14.76 -46.53
CA ILE A 289 24.66 -14.16 -47.32
C ILE A 289 25.40 -13.09 -46.50
N ILE A 290 24.69 -12.26 -45.73
CA ILE A 290 25.31 -11.24 -44.88
C ILE A 290 26.15 -11.88 -43.75
N LEU A 291 25.64 -12.94 -43.13
CA LEU A 291 26.39 -13.67 -42.10
C LEU A 291 27.66 -14.32 -42.66
N PHE A 292 27.55 -14.97 -43.83
CA PHE A 292 28.71 -15.57 -44.50
C PHE A 292 29.73 -14.51 -44.92
N GLY A 293 29.26 -13.34 -45.39
CA GLY A 293 30.14 -12.21 -45.74
C GLY A 293 30.91 -11.67 -44.53
N LEU A 294 30.25 -11.48 -43.38
CA LEU A 294 30.92 -11.04 -42.16
C LEU A 294 31.90 -12.07 -41.61
N LEU A 295 31.55 -13.36 -41.62
CA LEU A 295 32.46 -14.45 -41.22
C LEU A 295 33.67 -14.55 -42.16
N ALA A 296 33.47 -14.41 -43.47
CA ALA A 296 34.56 -14.40 -44.43
C ALA A 296 35.48 -13.19 -44.25
N ALA A 297 34.93 -12.00 -43.96
CA ALA A 297 35.73 -10.81 -43.68
C ALA A 297 36.54 -10.94 -42.37
N ALA A 298 35.94 -11.49 -41.32
CA ALA A 298 36.64 -11.75 -40.06
C ALA A 298 37.75 -12.79 -40.22
N ALA A 299 37.49 -13.88 -40.96
CA ALA A 299 38.51 -14.88 -41.29
C ALA A 299 39.63 -14.29 -42.14
N ALA A 300 39.32 -13.46 -43.15
CA ALA A 300 40.32 -12.77 -43.96
C ALA A 300 41.18 -11.80 -43.12
N MET A 301 40.59 -11.09 -42.15
CA MET A 301 41.31 -10.20 -41.26
C MET A 301 42.24 -10.97 -40.31
N LEU A 302 41.81 -12.13 -39.80
CA LEU A 302 42.65 -13.01 -38.99
C LEU A 302 43.81 -13.62 -39.80
N VAL A 303 43.54 -14.08 -41.02
CA VAL A 303 44.57 -14.59 -41.93
C VAL A 303 45.57 -13.50 -42.31
N TRP A 304 45.09 -12.27 -42.57
CA TRP A 304 45.95 -11.12 -42.82
C TRP A 304 46.85 -10.80 -41.63
N PHE A 305 46.28 -10.77 -40.41
CA PHE A 305 47.04 -10.49 -39.19
C PHE A 305 48.09 -11.58 -38.92
N ALA A 306 47.73 -12.86 -39.09
CA ALA A 306 48.64 -13.98 -38.97
C ALA A 306 49.76 -13.92 -40.04
N ALA A 307 49.43 -13.61 -41.30
CA ALA A 307 50.42 -13.48 -42.38
C ALA A 307 51.39 -12.33 -42.14
N VAL A 308 50.91 -11.17 -41.67
CA VAL A 308 51.76 -10.02 -41.32
C VAL A 308 52.66 -10.36 -40.13
N SER A 309 52.15 -11.06 -39.12
CA SER A 309 52.95 -11.49 -37.97
C SER A 309 54.05 -12.49 -38.39
N VAL A 310 53.71 -13.51 -39.17
CA VAL A 310 54.66 -14.53 -39.65
C VAL A 310 55.73 -13.93 -40.56
N THR A 311 55.36 -13.04 -41.48
CA THR A 311 56.34 -12.39 -42.38
C THR A 311 57.32 -11.48 -41.62
N ARG A 312 56.85 -10.76 -40.60
CA ARG A 312 57.72 -9.96 -39.72
C ARG A 312 58.67 -10.84 -38.91
N SER A 313 58.16 -11.91 -38.30
CA SER A 313 59.00 -12.82 -37.50
C SER A 313 60.01 -13.60 -38.34
N LEU A 314 59.67 -13.96 -39.59
CA LEU A 314 60.63 -14.61 -40.50
C LEU A 314 61.72 -13.64 -40.96
N LEU A 315 61.39 -12.36 -41.17
CA LEU A 315 62.36 -11.34 -41.52
C LEU A 315 63.39 -11.18 -40.39
N GLU A 316 62.93 -10.95 -39.15
CA GLU A 316 63.79 -10.82 -37.97
C GLU A 316 64.69 -12.04 -37.78
N ARG A 317 64.15 -13.26 -37.93
CA ARG A 317 64.96 -14.48 -37.80
C ARG A 317 66.05 -14.59 -38.86
N ARG A 318 65.78 -14.19 -40.11
CA ARG A 318 66.77 -14.22 -41.20
C ARG A 318 67.88 -13.20 -40.99
N THR A 319 67.54 -11.99 -40.56
CA THR A 319 68.51 -10.93 -40.26
C THR A 319 69.36 -11.23 -39.04
N TYR A 320 68.78 -11.78 -37.96
CA TYR A 320 69.56 -12.26 -36.81
C TYR A 320 70.48 -13.43 -37.19
N ALA A 321 70.01 -14.39 -37.99
CA ALA A 321 70.85 -15.49 -38.46
C ALA A 321 72.00 -15.01 -39.36
N ALA A 322 71.77 -13.99 -40.20
CA ALA A 322 72.82 -13.37 -41.00
C ALA A 322 73.87 -12.65 -40.13
N LEU A 323 73.43 -11.95 -39.07
CA LEU A 323 74.31 -11.33 -38.08
C LEU A 323 75.16 -12.39 -37.36
N GLU A 324 74.55 -13.50 -36.97
CA GLU A 324 75.23 -14.60 -36.27
C GLU A 324 76.27 -15.30 -37.17
N GLN A 325 75.96 -15.51 -38.45
CA GLN A 325 76.93 -16.04 -39.43
C GLN A 325 78.09 -15.08 -39.69
N LEU A 326 77.86 -13.76 -39.64
CA LEU A 326 78.91 -12.75 -39.76
C LEU A 326 79.77 -12.68 -38.48
N ALA A 327 79.14 -12.76 -37.31
CA ALA A 327 79.84 -12.82 -36.02
C ALA A 327 80.71 -14.09 -35.89
N ALA A 328 80.28 -15.22 -36.43
CA ALA A 328 81.08 -16.45 -36.45
C ALA A 328 82.33 -16.37 -37.36
N LYS A 329 82.32 -15.50 -38.38
CA LYS A 329 83.46 -15.27 -39.29
C LYS A 329 84.44 -14.22 -38.77
N GLN A 330 84.03 -13.36 -37.83
CA GLN A 330 84.82 -12.27 -37.29
C GLN A 330 84.77 -12.24 -35.75
N PRO A 331 85.83 -12.69 -35.05
CA PRO A 331 85.85 -12.79 -33.59
C PRO A 331 85.86 -11.44 -32.85
N LEU A 332 85.93 -10.31 -33.56
CA LEU A 332 85.81 -8.98 -32.97
C LEU A 332 84.34 -8.59 -32.68
N LEU A 333 83.39 -9.15 -33.43
CA LEU A 333 81.94 -8.92 -33.25
C LEU A 333 81.36 -9.69 -32.05
N THR A 334 82.06 -10.70 -31.54
CA THR A 334 81.68 -11.38 -30.28
C THR A 334 82.03 -10.53 -29.05
N THR A 335 83.08 -9.71 -29.15
CA THR A 335 83.52 -8.81 -28.07
C THR A 335 82.72 -7.49 -28.05
N PHE A 336 82.29 -7.02 -29.22
CA PHE A 336 81.43 -5.84 -29.38
C PHE A 336 80.16 -6.21 -30.15
N PRO A 337 79.14 -6.75 -29.46
CA PRO A 337 77.94 -7.24 -30.12
C PRO A 337 77.11 -6.09 -30.70
N LEU A 338 76.81 -6.21 -31.99
CA LEU A 338 75.88 -5.32 -32.69
C LEU A 338 74.44 -5.69 -32.33
N ARG A 339 73.60 -4.67 -32.13
CA ARG A 339 72.16 -4.82 -31.89
C ARG A 339 71.37 -4.39 -33.12
N LEU A 340 70.40 -5.21 -33.48
CA LEU A 340 69.41 -4.93 -34.50
C LEU A 340 68.13 -4.44 -33.83
N ASP A 341 67.65 -3.27 -34.24
CA ASP A 341 66.36 -2.71 -33.82
C ASP A 341 65.44 -2.59 -35.04
N PHE A 342 64.27 -3.22 -34.99
CA PHE A 342 63.35 -3.34 -36.13
C PHE A 342 62.19 -2.37 -35.97
N ASP A 343 62.12 -1.37 -36.85
CA ASP A 343 60.95 -0.51 -36.97
C ASP A 343 60.08 -0.99 -38.14
N HIS A 344 59.08 -1.81 -37.81
CA HIS A 344 58.11 -2.35 -38.76
C HIS A 344 57.15 -1.31 -39.33
N HIS A 345 57.04 -0.12 -38.73
CA HIS A 345 56.17 0.94 -39.22
C HIS A 345 56.87 1.74 -40.33
N SER A 346 58.16 2.08 -40.13
CA SER A 346 58.97 2.75 -41.15
C SER A 346 59.66 1.79 -42.14
N ARG A 347 59.52 0.47 -41.91
CA ARG A 347 60.23 -0.60 -42.65
C ARG A 347 61.73 -0.37 -42.67
N SER A 348 62.30 -0.08 -41.49
CA SER A 348 63.74 0.12 -41.33
C SER A 348 64.31 -0.77 -40.25
N VAL A 349 65.58 -1.13 -40.41
CA VAL A 349 66.34 -1.88 -39.40
C VAL A 349 67.55 -1.04 -39.03
N ALA A 350 67.61 -0.59 -37.78
CA ALA A 350 68.77 0.13 -37.27
C ALA A 350 69.80 -0.87 -36.76
N VAL A 351 71.02 -0.79 -37.28
CA VAL A 351 72.16 -1.55 -36.77
C VAL A 351 72.95 -0.62 -35.85
N SER A 352 73.05 -0.99 -34.58
CA SER A 352 73.65 -0.15 -33.54
C SER A 352 74.73 -0.93 -32.79
N GLY A 353 75.89 -0.32 -32.62
CA GLY A 353 77.01 -0.91 -31.91
C GLY A 353 78.22 0.01 -31.88
N ILE A 354 79.28 -0.46 -31.23
CA ILE A 354 80.52 0.31 -31.03
C ILE A 354 81.59 -0.32 -31.93
N GLU A 355 82.15 0.47 -32.83
CA GLU A 355 83.16 0.03 -33.79
C GLU A 355 84.56 0.11 -33.17
N PRO A 356 85.32 -1.00 -33.10
CA PRO A 356 86.77 -0.90 -32.98
C PRO A 356 87.31 -0.42 -34.33
N SER A 357 88.23 0.55 -34.31
CA SER A 357 88.74 1.34 -35.45
C SER A 357 89.44 0.57 -36.59
N GLN A 358 89.22 -0.73 -36.75
CA GLN A 358 89.86 -1.61 -37.74
C GLN A 358 88.87 -2.55 -38.49
N LEU A 359 87.56 -2.26 -38.50
CA LEU A 359 86.53 -3.11 -39.11
C LEU A 359 85.92 -2.41 -40.33
N GLU A 360 85.99 -3.00 -41.53
CA GLU A 360 85.32 -2.46 -42.71
C GLU A 360 83.80 -2.70 -42.62
N THR A 361 83.03 -1.63 -42.40
CA THR A 361 81.57 -1.68 -42.15
C THR A 361 80.71 -1.85 -43.40
N ALA A 362 81.21 -1.45 -44.58
CA ALA A 362 80.51 -1.56 -45.85
C ALA A 362 80.02 -2.99 -46.22
N PRO A 363 80.87 -4.04 -46.21
CA PRO A 363 80.43 -5.40 -46.55
C PRO A 363 79.46 -6.01 -45.53
N LEU A 364 79.51 -5.55 -44.27
CA LEU A 364 78.61 -5.99 -43.20
C LEU A 364 77.20 -5.41 -43.38
N ILE A 365 77.10 -4.12 -43.70
CA ILE A 365 75.83 -3.44 -43.92
C ILE A 365 75.15 -3.98 -45.18
N ASP A 366 75.90 -4.28 -46.24
CA ASP A 366 75.35 -4.87 -47.47
C ASP A 366 74.80 -6.29 -47.25
N ALA A 367 75.50 -7.14 -46.48
CA ALA A 367 75.03 -8.48 -46.14
C ALA A 367 73.77 -8.44 -45.26
N LEU A 368 73.70 -7.50 -44.31
CA LEU A 368 72.51 -7.29 -43.48
C LEU A 368 71.37 -6.67 -44.28
N ALA A 369 71.65 -5.78 -45.25
CA ALA A 369 70.64 -5.22 -46.14
C ALA A 369 70.04 -6.26 -47.09
N ALA A 370 70.86 -7.21 -47.58
CA ALA A 370 70.38 -8.33 -48.37
C ALA A 370 69.47 -9.28 -47.56
N ALA A 371 69.82 -9.55 -46.29
CA ALA A 371 69.01 -10.37 -45.39
C ALA A 371 67.74 -9.66 -44.87
N ALA A 372 67.79 -8.33 -44.77
CA ALA A 372 66.70 -7.48 -44.27
C ALA A 372 65.72 -7.01 -45.36
N ALA A 373 65.94 -7.36 -46.64
CA ALA A 373 65.04 -6.94 -47.72
C ALA A 373 63.58 -7.41 -47.44
N PRO A 374 62.57 -6.53 -47.54
CA PRO A 374 62.56 -5.21 -48.19
C PRO A 374 62.79 -4.00 -47.25
N TYR A 375 63.29 -4.20 -46.03
CA TYR A 375 63.48 -3.13 -45.06
C TYR A 375 64.79 -2.38 -45.33
N ARG A 376 64.77 -1.06 -45.15
CA ARG A 376 65.96 -0.23 -45.32
C ARG A 376 66.83 -0.32 -44.08
N VAL A 377 68.08 -0.76 -44.25
CA VAL A 377 69.04 -0.78 -43.15
C VAL A 377 69.58 0.64 -42.93
N VAL A 378 69.51 1.09 -41.68
CA VAL A 378 70.00 2.41 -41.24
C VAL A 378 71.18 2.17 -40.32
N ASP A 379 72.35 2.63 -40.74
CA ASP A 379 73.58 2.52 -39.95
C ASP A 379 73.59 3.58 -38.84
N ARG A 380 73.79 3.13 -37.59
CA ARG A 380 73.97 3.95 -36.40
C ARG A 380 75.14 3.43 -35.56
N ILE A 381 76.22 3.02 -36.21
CA ILE A 381 77.47 2.66 -35.57
C ILE A 381 78.24 3.95 -35.19
N GLY A 382 78.60 4.11 -33.92
CA GLY A 382 79.17 5.36 -33.39
C GLY A 382 80.65 5.24 -33.01
N LEU A 383 81.46 6.22 -33.40
CA LEU A 383 82.86 6.36 -32.98
C LEU A 383 82.94 7.17 -31.66
N VAL A 384 83.57 6.62 -30.62
CA VAL A 384 83.64 7.27 -29.31
C VAL A 384 84.92 8.10 -29.17
N SER A 385 84.78 9.43 -29.19
CA SER A 385 85.73 10.37 -28.55
C SER A 385 85.15 10.78 -27.20
N ALA A 386 85.93 10.53 -26.13
CA ALA A 386 85.48 10.42 -24.74
C ALA A 386 84.93 11.67 -23.98
N PRO A 387 84.93 12.95 -24.44
CA PRO A 387 84.43 14.05 -23.60
C PRO A 387 82.93 14.36 -23.74
N GLU A 388 82.31 14.20 -24.91
CA GLU A 388 80.95 14.70 -25.16
C GLU A 388 79.83 13.77 -24.63
N GLN A 389 80.09 12.46 -24.58
CA GLN A 389 79.11 11.48 -24.09
C GLN A 389 78.86 11.58 -22.57
N LEU A 390 79.84 12.06 -21.80
CA LEU A 390 79.66 12.32 -20.36
C LEU A 390 78.76 13.54 -20.12
N ALA A 391 78.89 14.60 -20.93
CA ALA A 391 78.01 15.77 -20.84
C ALA A 391 76.59 15.46 -21.33
N ALA A 392 76.45 14.72 -22.43
CA ALA A 392 75.14 14.34 -22.98
C ALA A 392 74.40 13.32 -22.09
N SER A 393 75.12 12.37 -21.47
CA SER A 393 74.51 11.42 -20.52
C SER A 393 74.12 12.11 -19.21
N GLN A 394 74.90 13.07 -18.71
CA GLN A 394 74.52 13.88 -17.55
C GLN A 394 73.29 14.76 -17.84
N ALA A 395 73.20 15.35 -19.03
CA ALA A 395 72.02 16.11 -19.47
C ALA A 395 70.77 15.21 -19.66
N GLY A 396 70.97 14.00 -20.20
CA GLY A 396 69.92 12.98 -20.33
C GLY A 396 69.39 12.51 -18.97
N ILE A 397 70.28 12.20 -18.03
CA ILE A 397 69.92 11.76 -16.67
C ILE A 397 69.18 12.85 -15.90
N SER A 398 69.61 14.11 -15.99
CA SER A 398 68.91 15.23 -15.36
C SER A 398 67.53 15.48 -15.98
N SER A 399 67.37 15.32 -17.30
CA SER A 399 66.05 15.41 -17.95
C SER A 399 65.10 14.25 -17.56
N LEU A 400 65.64 13.04 -17.38
CA LEU A 400 64.92 11.86 -16.90
C LEU A 400 64.50 12.02 -15.44
N GLN A 401 65.39 12.56 -14.59
CA GLN A 401 65.06 12.88 -13.20
C GLN A 401 63.97 13.95 -13.13
N GLN A 402 64.01 14.96 -14.01
CA GLN A 402 63.00 16.03 -14.03
C GLN A 402 61.63 15.56 -14.54
N SER A 403 61.61 14.63 -15.51
CA SER A 403 60.35 14.01 -15.99
C SER A 403 59.76 13.05 -14.97
N LEU A 404 60.59 12.27 -14.25
CA LEU A 404 60.14 11.45 -13.12
C LEU A 404 59.58 12.30 -11.97
N ALA A 405 60.24 13.42 -11.63
CA ALA A 405 59.73 14.35 -10.63
C ALA A 405 58.39 14.97 -11.02
N ARG A 406 58.18 15.30 -12.30
CA ARG A 406 56.89 15.80 -12.81
C ARG A 406 55.80 14.73 -12.81
N LEU A 407 56.15 13.49 -13.16
CA LEU A 407 55.20 12.36 -13.10
C LEU A 407 54.82 12.04 -11.66
N GLN A 408 55.77 12.03 -10.72
CA GLN A 408 55.48 11.87 -9.30
C GLN A 408 54.61 13.02 -8.78
N ALA A 409 54.94 14.28 -9.08
CA ALA A 409 54.11 15.42 -8.70
C ALA A 409 52.69 15.36 -9.30
N SER A 410 52.54 14.87 -10.56
CA SER A 410 51.24 14.66 -11.18
C SER A 410 50.45 13.53 -10.52
N VAL A 411 51.12 12.44 -10.12
CA VAL A 411 50.50 11.33 -9.38
C VAL A 411 50.09 11.78 -7.98
N ASP A 412 50.92 12.56 -7.30
CA ASP A 412 50.62 13.10 -5.98
C ASP A 412 49.46 14.10 -6.04
N GLN A 413 49.43 14.99 -7.04
CA GLN A 413 48.27 15.87 -7.31
C GLN A 413 46.99 15.07 -7.61
N MET A 414 47.09 14.00 -8.39
CA MET A 414 45.94 13.16 -8.71
C MET A 414 45.46 12.39 -7.48
N ARG A 415 46.37 11.97 -6.61
CA ARG A 415 46.07 11.31 -5.33
C ARG A 415 45.43 12.30 -4.35
N GLU A 416 45.94 13.53 -4.26
CA GLU A 416 45.35 14.61 -3.48
C GLU A 416 43.94 14.96 -3.99
N ALA A 417 43.77 15.16 -5.30
CA ALA A 417 42.46 15.42 -5.91
C ALA A 417 41.47 14.27 -5.69
N MET A 418 41.93 13.02 -5.78
CA MET A 418 41.12 11.83 -5.45
C MET A 418 40.75 11.80 -3.96
N THR A 419 41.66 12.17 -3.06
CA THR A 419 41.35 12.25 -1.62
C THR A 419 40.43 13.42 -1.27
N GLU A 420 40.53 14.56 -1.95
CA GLU A 420 39.60 15.68 -1.80
C GLU A 420 38.21 15.31 -2.34
N GLN A 421 38.13 14.60 -3.46
CA GLN A 421 36.87 14.13 -4.01
C GLN A 421 36.23 13.02 -3.17
N SER A 422 37.03 12.13 -2.57
CA SER A 422 36.57 11.16 -1.57
C SER A 422 36.08 11.86 -0.30
N LYS A 423 36.83 12.84 0.23
CA LYS A 423 36.41 13.66 1.38
C LYS A 423 35.12 14.44 1.11
N SER A 424 34.93 14.94 -0.10
CA SER A 424 33.67 15.61 -0.53
C SER A 424 32.49 14.63 -0.60
N GLY A 425 32.72 13.40 -1.06
CA GLY A 425 31.74 12.30 -1.02
C GLY A 425 31.37 11.91 0.42
N ASP A 426 32.37 11.72 1.28
CA ASP A 426 32.20 11.36 2.69
C ASP A 426 31.56 12.49 3.50
N GLN A 427 31.90 13.75 3.22
CA GLN A 427 31.25 14.93 3.80
C GLN A 427 29.81 15.07 3.35
N LYS A 428 29.49 14.76 2.09
CA LYS A 428 28.09 14.75 1.61
C LYS A 428 27.30 13.63 2.25
N SER A 429 27.85 12.42 2.40
CA SER A 429 27.17 11.33 3.10
C SER A 429 27.00 11.61 4.60
N ALA A 430 28.00 12.21 5.25
CA ALA A 430 27.91 12.62 6.65
C ALA A 430 26.92 13.77 6.85
N ALA A 431 26.88 14.74 5.93
CA ALA A 431 25.87 15.81 5.94
C ALA A 431 24.46 15.27 5.71
N LEU A 432 24.30 14.28 4.83
CA LEU A 432 23.01 13.61 4.61
C LEU A 432 22.60 12.79 5.84
N SER A 433 23.50 12.05 6.49
CA SER A 433 23.18 11.31 7.72
C SER A 433 22.82 12.26 8.86
N ALA A 434 23.56 13.35 9.04
CA ALA A 434 23.24 14.37 10.03
C ALA A 434 21.88 15.06 9.75
N GLN A 435 21.49 15.16 8.47
CA GLN A 435 20.17 15.68 8.09
C GLN A 435 19.06 14.67 8.41
N TYR A 436 19.29 13.37 8.23
CA TYR A 436 18.37 12.31 8.66
C TYR A 436 18.23 12.24 10.18
N ASP A 437 19.33 12.36 10.93
CA ASP A 437 19.31 12.35 12.41
C ASP A 437 18.54 13.56 12.95
N LYS A 438 18.73 14.75 12.36
CA LYS A 438 17.93 15.94 12.69
C LYS A 438 16.44 15.76 12.41
N LEU A 439 16.10 15.06 11.32
CA LEU A 439 14.69 14.77 10.99
C LEU A 439 14.08 13.81 12.01
N ALA A 440 14.83 12.78 12.42
CA ALA A 440 14.40 11.84 13.44
C ALA A 440 14.15 12.53 14.80
N ASP A 441 15.04 13.43 15.20
CA ASP A 441 14.86 14.25 16.42
C ASP A 441 13.64 15.17 16.34
N GLN A 442 13.37 15.76 15.16
CA GLN A 442 12.18 16.58 14.94
C GLN A 442 10.89 15.75 15.06
N HIS A 443 10.88 14.54 14.50
CA HIS A 443 9.74 13.62 14.62
C HIS A 443 9.52 13.17 16.07
N ALA A 444 10.58 12.90 16.83
CA ALA A 444 10.48 12.57 18.24
C ALA A 444 9.85 13.72 19.06
N LYS A 445 10.31 14.96 18.85
CA LYS A 445 9.75 16.16 19.50
C LYS A 445 8.30 16.42 19.13
N LEU A 446 7.92 16.19 17.87
CA LEU A 446 6.53 16.28 17.42
C LEU A 446 5.65 15.21 18.09
N GLY A 447 6.17 14.00 18.27
CA GLY A 447 5.50 12.93 19.01
C GLY A 447 5.24 13.28 20.47
N GLU A 448 6.24 13.87 21.16
CA GLU A 448 6.08 14.36 22.53
C GLU A 448 5.07 15.50 22.64
N GLN A 449 5.09 16.45 21.69
CA GLN A 449 4.12 17.55 21.64
C GLN A 449 2.70 17.04 21.40
N TYR A 450 2.53 16.04 20.54
CA TYR A 450 1.22 15.43 20.28
C TYR A 450 0.71 14.66 21.50
N ALA A 451 1.57 13.89 22.17
CA ALA A 451 1.24 13.21 23.42
C ALA A 451 0.86 14.19 24.54
N ALA A 452 1.57 15.32 24.64
CA ALA A 452 1.25 16.39 25.59
C ALA A 452 -0.12 17.01 25.29
N LEU A 453 -0.45 17.30 24.03
CA LEU A 453 -1.76 17.80 23.62
C LEU A 453 -2.88 16.79 23.91
N GLN A 454 -2.65 15.51 23.63
CA GLN A 454 -3.62 14.45 23.87
C GLN A 454 -3.90 14.27 25.38
N SER A 455 -2.89 14.41 26.23
CA SER A 455 -3.06 14.38 27.69
C SER A 455 -3.92 15.54 28.23
N VAL A 456 -3.95 16.68 27.52
CA VAL A 456 -4.81 17.82 27.86
C VAL A 456 -6.25 17.57 27.42
N VAL A 457 -6.47 16.95 26.26
CA VAL A 457 -7.80 16.63 25.72
C VAL A 457 -8.48 15.48 26.49
N ASP A 458 -7.71 14.50 26.98
CA ASP A 458 -8.21 13.35 27.74
C ASP A 458 -8.04 13.47 29.27
N GLY A 459 -7.68 14.67 29.74
CA GLY A 459 -7.48 14.95 31.16
C GLY A 459 -8.72 14.64 32.02
N PRO A 460 -8.56 14.38 33.33
CA PRO A 460 -9.68 14.11 34.25
C PRO A 460 -10.78 15.19 34.20
N ALA A 461 -10.40 16.46 34.07
CA ALA A 461 -11.34 17.58 33.97
C ALA A 461 -12.17 17.55 32.68
N ALA A 462 -11.56 17.30 31.52
CA ALA A 462 -12.27 17.23 30.24
C ALA A 462 -13.22 16.03 30.15
N ARG A 463 -12.89 14.91 30.83
CA ARG A 463 -13.79 13.76 30.97
C ARG A 463 -14.97 14.06 31.90
N LEU A 464 -14.73 14.79 32.99
CA LEU A 464 -15.79 15.26 33.89
C LEU A 464 -16.73 16.25 33.19
N ASP A 465 -16.22 17.20 32.42
CA ASP A 465 -17.02 18.20 31.68
C ASP A 465 -18.00 17.55 30.70
N ARG A 466 -17.54 16.55 29.93
CA ARG A 466 -18.40 15.77 29.01
C ARG A 466 -19.50 15.00 29.74
N PHE A 467 -19.16 14.40 30.88
CA PHE A 467 -20.13 13.68 31.70
C PHE A 467 -21.20 14.63 32.25
N ILE A 468 -20.77 15.77 32.79
CA ILE A 468 -21.64 16.82 33.33
C ILE A 468 -22.61 17.34 32.25
N ALA A 469 -22.12 17.57 31.03
CA ALA A 469 -22.94 18.11 29.94
C ALA A 469 -24.02 17.15 29.42
N SER A 470 -23.85 15.83 29.63
CA SER A 470 -24.70 14.80 29.03
C SER A 470 -25.53 13.99 30.03
N THR A 471 -25.33 14.19 31.34
CA THR A 471 -25.92 13.33 32.38
C THR A 471 -26.81 14.10 33.34
N ALA A 472 -28.03 13.59 33.55
CA ALA A 472 -28.93 14.00 34.61
C ALA A 472 -29.58 12.77 35.26
N VAL A 473 -29.80 12.83 36.57
CA VAL A 473 -30.46 11.79 37.36
C VAL A 473 -31.91 12.18 37.60
N PHE A 474 -32.87 11.32 37.28
CA PHE A 474 -34.29 11.61 37.34
C PHE A 474 -34.98 10.99 38.57
N PHE A 475 -36.05 11.63 39.02
CA PHE A 475 -36.78 11.25 40.25
C PHE A 475 -38.27 11.05 40.01
N ALA A 476 -38.84 10.15 40.83
CA ALA A 476 -40.27 9.88 40.87
C ALA A 476 -41.09 11.10 41.31
N ASN A 477 -42.38 11.07 40.98
CA ASN A 477 -43.29 12.19 41.23
C ASN A 477 -43.42 12.49 42.73
N ASN A 478 -43.35 13.78 43.11
CA ASN A 478 -43.45 14.26 44.49
C ASN A 478 -42.57 13.50 45.52
N SER A 479 -41.48 12.89 45.05
CA SER A 479 -40.62 12.03 45.84
C SER A 479 -39.14 12.37 45.63
N ASN A 480 -38.32 11.93 46.58
CA ASN A 480 -36.86 11.81 46.47
C ASN A 480 -36.47 10.34 46.28
N GLU A 481 -37.23 9.60 45.49
CA GLU A 481 -36.83 8.28 45.00
C GLU A 481 -36.42 8.40 43.54
N PHE A 482 -35.40 7.65 43.15
CA PHE A 482 -34.94 7.63 41.76
C PHE A 482 -36.05 7.08 40.86
N LEU A 483 -36.19 7.66 39.67
CA LEU A 483 -37.14 7.18 38.67
C LEU A 483 -36.74 5.77 38.19
N ASP A 484 -35.45 5.58 37.92
CA ASP A 484 -34.80 4.30 37.65
C ASP A 484 -33.58 4.19 38.57
N ASN A 485 -33.65 3.26 39.52
CA ASN A 485 -32.59 3.07 40.51
C ASN A 485 -31.32 2.47 39.89
N ASP A 486 -31.43 1.56 38.93
CA ASP A 486 -30.26 0.91 38.33
C ASP A 486 -29.51 1.88 37.43
N GLN A 487 -30.23 2.65 36.62
CA GLN A 487 -29.65 3.72 35.81
C GLN A 487 -29.01 4.79 36.69
N ALA A 488 -29.69 5.24 37.76
CA ALA A 488 -29.15 6.25 38.67
C ALA A 488 -27.86 5.74 39.35
N GLU A 489 -27.84 4.50 39.84
CA GLU A 489 -26.65 3.91 40.47
C GLU A 489 -25.49 3.73 39.47
N GLN A 490 -25.77 3.42 38.20
CA GLN A 490 -24.74 3.39 37.15
C GLN A 490 -24.13 4.77 36.89
N GLN A 491 -24.97 5.79 36.70
CA GLN A 491 -24.53 7.17 36.48
C GLN A 491 -23.74 7.72 37.67
N ILE A 492 -24.18 7.43 38.89
CA ILE A 492 -23.51 7.84 40.12
C ILE A 492 -22.15 7.14 40.29
N ARG A 493 -22.07 5.84 39.97
CA ARG A 493 -20.79 5.10 39.95
C ARG A 493 -19.82 5.66 38.92
N GLN A 494 -20.31 6.03 37.74
CA GLN A 494 -19.50 6.64 36.70
C GLN A 494 -18.95 8.01 37.15
N LEU A 495 -19.79 8.85 37.76
CA LEU A 495 -19.35 10.12 38.33
C LEU A 495 -18.32 9.93 39.45
N ALA A 496 -18.54 8.96 40.35
CA ALA A 496 -17.57 8.63 41.39
C ALA A 496 -16.22 8.20 40.80
N GLY A 497 -16.23 7.39 39.73
CA GLY A 497 -15.02 7.01 39.00
C GLY A 497 -14.29 8.20 38.36
N LEU A 498 -15.03 9.20 37.86
CA LEU A 498 -14.45 10.43 37.30
C LEU A 498 -13.88 11.37 38.36
N LEU A 499 -14.39 11.32 39.59
CA LEU A 499 -13.88 12.08 40.74
C LEU A 499 -12.80 11.33 41.53
N ALA A 500 -12.66 10.03 41.30
CA ALA A 500 -11.63 9.21 41.94
C ALA A 500 -10.23 9.65 41.50
N ASN A 501 -9.29 9.63 42.45
CA ASN A 501 -7.87 9.91 42.20
C ASN A 501 -7.58 11.31 41.60
N ASN A 502 -8.42 12.30 41.89
CA ASN A 502 -8.20 13.71 41.56
C ASN A 502 -8.88 14.62 42.59
N ASP A 503 -8.63 15.93 42.52
CA ASP A 503 -9.18 16.92 43.46
C ASP A 503 -10.36 17.72 42.88
N LEU A 504 -10.97 17.23 41.80
CA LEU A 504 -12.07 17.93 41.14
C LEU A 504 -13.28 18.01 42.06
N ARG A 505 -14.02 19.11 41.97
CA ARG A 505 -15.24 19.33 42.75
C ARG A 505 -16.41 19.43 41.81
N VAL A 506 -17.60 19.06 42.28
CA VAL A 506 -18.82 19.10 41.47
C VAL A 506 -19.96 19.73 42.26
N ARG A 507 -20.75 20.56 41.58
CA ARG A 507 -22.05 21.02 42.10
C ARG A 507 -23.12 20.00 41.74
N ILE A 508 -23.89 19.60 42.72
CA ILE A 508 -25.04 18.72 42.57
C ILE A 508 -26.28 19.59 42.67
N VAL A 509 -26.91 19.85 41.52
CA VAL A 509 -28.00 20.81 41.41
C VAL A 509 -29.33 20.10 41.31
N GLY A 510 -30.14 20.19 42.35
CA GLY A 510 -31.48 19.64 42.38
C GLY A 510 -32.50 20.58 41.75
N TYR A 511 -33.42 19.99 40.97
CA TYR A 511 -34.58 20.65 40.38
C TYR A 511 -35.86 19.93 40.81
N ALA A 512 -36.90 20.74 41.01
CA ALA A 512 -38.27 20.30 41.18
C ALA A 512 -39.12 20.85 40.02
N ASP A 513 -40.27 20.23 39.81
CA ASP A 513 -41.25 20.71 38.84
C ASP A 513 -41.89 22.03 39.30
N GLN A 514 -42.69 22.65 38.42
CA GLN A 514 -43.41 23.89 38.71
C GLN A 514 -44.69 23.65 39.54
N SER A 515 -44.98 22.39 39.88
CA SER A 515 -46.16 22.01 40.65
C SER A 515 -45.91 22.25 42.14
N GLY A 516 -46.78 23.01 42.81
CA GLY A 516 -46.66 23.29 44.26
C GLY A 516 -46.03 24.64 44.61
N THR A 517 -45.70 24.85 45.90
CA THR A 517 -45.12 26.11 46.38
C THR A 517 -43.61 26.12 46.23
N GLU A 518 -43.03 27.30 46.02
CA GLU A 518 -41.59 27.46 45.84
C GLU A 518 -40.77 26.90 47.03
N GLY A 519 -41.25 27.09 48.26
CA GLY A 519 -40.60 26.57 49.47
C GLY A 519 -40.60 25.04 49.55
N THR A 520 -41.70 24.40 49.17
CA THR A 520 -41.81 22.94 49.07
C THR A 520 -40.86 22.41 47.98
N ASN A 521 -40.81 23.07 46.83
CA ASN A 521 -40.04 22.64 45.67
C ASN A 521 -38.54 22.81 45.91
N ARG A 522 -38.09 23.89 46.58
CA ARG A 522 -36.70 24.02 47.05
C ARG A 522 -36.33 22.92 48.04
N THR A 523 -37.24 22.59 48.97
CA THR A 523 -36.98 21.53 49.95
C THR A 523 -36.84 20.17 49.26
N LEU A 524 -37.71 19.86 48.30
CA LEU A 524 -37.68 18.61 47.55
C LEU A 524 -36.45 18.51 46.63
N ALA A 525 -36.13 19.58 45.90
CA ALA A 525 -34.92 19.70 45.09
C ALA A 525 -33.64 19.46 45.92
N ARG A 526 -33.57 20.05 47.11
CA ARG A 526 -32.46 19.81 48.05
C ARG A 526 -32.38 18.35 48.49
N LYS A 527 -33.50 17.73 48.88
CA LYS A 527 -33.53 16.31 49.30
C LYS A 527 -33.05 15.34 48.20
N ARG A 528 -33.33 15.65 46.93
CA ARG A 528 -32.86 14.89 45.76
C ARG A 528 -31.35 15.03 45.56
N ALA A 529 -30.84 16.27 45.62
CA ALA A 529 -29.40 16.52 45.55
C ALA A 529 -28.66 15.83 46.71
N GLU A 530 -29.20 15.89 47.93
CA GLU A 530 -28.65 15.21 49.11
C GLU A 530 -28.61 13.68 48.92
N GLN A 531 -29.58 13.09 48.23
CA GLN A 531 -29.58 11.64 47.98
C GLN A 531 -28.46 11.22 47.03
N VAL A 532 -28.24 11.99 45.95
CA VAL A 532 -27.12 11.76 45.03
C VAL A 532 -25.79 11.95 45.76
N ALA A 533 -25.67 12.99 46.60
CA ALA A 533 -24.48 13.20 47.41
C ALA A 533 -24.22 12.05 48.39
N ARG A 534 -25.25 11.56 49.09
CA ARG A 534 -25.13 10.39 49.98
C ARG A 534 -24.60 9.15 49.26
N ARG A 535 -25.06 8.90 48.02
CA ARG A 535 -24.56 7.77 47.21
C ARG A 535 -23.12 7.96 46.77
N LEU A 536 -22.73 9.17 46.37
CA LEU A 536 -21.33 9.49 46.03
C LEU A 536 -20.41 9.36 47.26
N THR A 537 -20.85 9.81 48.44
CA THR A 537 -20.09 9.63 49.69
C THR A 537 -19.97 8.16 50.08
N ALA A 538 -21.02 7.36 49.88
CA ALA A 538 -20.96 5.90 50.11
C ALA A 538 -19.97 5.19 49.17
N LEU A 539 -19.70 5.77 47.99
CA LEU A 539 -18.67 5.31 47.05
C LEU A 539 -17.26 5.86 47.36
N GLY A 540 -17.10 6.59 48.47
CA GLY A 540 -15.80 7.07 48.95
C GLY A 540 -15.39 8.46 48.48
N ILE A 541 -16.31 9.24 47.88
CA ILE A 541 -16.02 10.64 47.52
C ILE A 541 -16.14 11.53 48.75
N ASP A 542 -15.11 12.35 49.00
CA ASP A 542 -15.08 13.30 50.11
C ASP A 542 -16.27 14.29 50.03
N PRO A 543 -17.11 14.40 51.07
CA PRO A 543 -18.24 15.33 51.11
C PRO A 543 -17.86 16.79 50.81
N SER A 544 -16.66 17.23 51.17
CA SER A 544 -16.17 18.60 50.91
C SER A 544 -16.01 18.92 49.42
N ARG A 545 -16.01 17.90 48.55
CA ARG A 545 -15.93 18.04 47.09
C ARG A 545 -17.30 18.13 46.42
N LEU A 546 -18.38 17.94 47.17
CA LEU A 546 -19.76 17.90 46.68
C LEU A 546 -20.51 19.15 47.16
N ILE A 547 -20.82 20.07 46.24
CA ILE A 547 -21.55 21.30 46.57
C ILE A 547 -23.03 21.12 46.24
N LEU A 548 -23.87 21.08 47.26
CA LEU A 548 -25.32 20.93 47.09
C LEU A 548 -25.97 22.27 46.73
N VAL A 549 -26.68 22.31 45.62
CA VAL A 549 -27.43 23.50 45.18
C VAL A 549 -28.87 23.10 44.92
N SER A 550 -29.80 23.87 45.45
CA SER A 550 -31.24 23.70 45.19
C SER A 550 -31.75 24.87 44.37
N ARG A 551 -32.24 24.61 43.15
CA ARG A 551 -32.86 25.65 42.31
C ARG A 551 -34.38 25.47 42.27
N ALA A 552 -35.11 26.55 42.55
CA ALA A 552 -36.56 26.59 42.32
C ALA A 552 -36.80 26.76 40.81
N ALA A 553 -37.42 25.76 40.16
CA ALA A 553 -37.98 25.65 38.79
C ALA A 553 -37.80 26.80 37.74
N THR A 554 -36.65 27.48 37.70
CA THR A 554 -36.39 28.69 36.89
C THR A 554 -35.68 28.40 35.58
N MET A 555 -35.33 27.14 35.32
CA MET A 555 -34.78 26.67 34.04
C MET A 555 -35.41 25.31 33.68
N PRO A 556 -36.69 25.29 33.28
CA PRO A 556 -37.31 24.09 32.75
C PRO A 556 -36.60 23.68 31.44
N ILE A 557 -36.31 22.39 31.26
CA ILE A 557 -35.77 21.86 29.99
C ILE A 557 -36.92 21.64 28.99
N THR A 558 -38.15 21.63 29.48
CA THR A 558 -39.37 21.56 28.67
C THR A 558 -40.47 22.41 29.29
N ASP A 559 -41.21 23.15 28.45
CA ASP A 559 -42.38 23.96 28.82
C ASP A 559 -43.65 23.11 29.02
N ARG A 560 -43.57 21.79 28.78
CA ARG A 560 -44.69 20.86 28.99
C ARG A 560 -44.81 20.54 30.49
N ILE A 561 -45.95 20.90 31.06
CA ILE A 561 -46.36 20.62 32.45
C ILE A 561 -46.88 19.18 32.59
N ASP A 562 -46.81 18.37 31.52
CA ASP A 562 -47.45 17.06 31.49
C ASP A 562 -46.69 16.03 32.33
N THR A 563 -47.47 15.21 33.04
CA THR A 563 -47.05 14.38 34.19
C THR A 563 -46.03 13.28 33.86
N THR A 564 -45.76 13.04 32.58
CA THR A 564 -45.03 11.89 32.05
C THR A 564 -43.63 12.17 31.54
N VAL A 565 -43.27 13.44 31.29
CA VAL A 565 -41.87 13.78 30.99
C VAL A 565 -41.24 14.37 32.25
N GLY A 566 -40.65 13.48 33.07
CA GLY A 566 -39.89 13.81 34.28
C GLY A 566 -38.66 14.70 34.10
N GLY A 567 -38.51 15.36 32.95
CA GLY A 567 -37.35 16.19 32.57
C GLY A 567 -37.04 17.31 33.56
N ASN A 568 -38.04 17.81 34.29
CA ASN A 568 -37.86 18.87 35.29
C ASN A 568 -37.63 18.33 36.73
N ARG A 569 -37.92 17.05 37.00
CA ARG A 569 -37.66 16.36 38.28
C ARG A 569 -36.30 15.68 38.24
N ARG A 570 -35.23 16.47 38.27
CA ARG A 570 -33.88 15.97 38.03
C ARG A 570 -32.86 16.52 39.02
N VAL A 571 -31.72 15.85 39.07
CA VAL A 571 -30.46 16.39 39.55
C VAL A 571 -29.51 16.45 38.35
N SER A 572 -28.94 17.62 38.09
CA SER A 572 -27.85 17.78 37.13
C SER A 572 -26.57 18.17 37.86
N PHE A 573 -25.47 18.05 37.15
CA PHE A 573 -24.16 18.39 37.66
C PHE A 573 -23.71 19.72 37.05
N GLU A 574 -22.92 20.50 37.76
CA GLU A 574 -22.29 21.71 37.24
C GLU A 574 -20.84 21.81 37.75
N ASN A 575 -20.00 22.51 37.00
CA ASN A 575 -18.66 22.85 37.48
C ASN A 575 -18.72 23.87 38.61
N VAL A 576 -17.84 23.71 39.59
CA VAL A 576 -17.70 24.64 40.71
C VAL A 576 -17.10 25.96 40.21
N TYR A 577 -17.69 27.09 40.61
CA TYR A 577 -17.08 28.40 40.38
C TYR A 577 -15.87 28.58 41.31
N ARG A 578 -14.78 29.18 40.82
CA ARG A 578 -13.48 29.28 41.53
C ARG A 578 -13.52 29.84 42.97
N THR A 579 -14.63 30.44 43.40
CA THR A 579 -14.81 31.10 44.70
C THR A 579 -15.78 30.39 45.65
N GLU A 580 -16.33 29.22 45.29
CA GLU A 580 -17.31 28.53 46.13
C GLU A 580 -16.67 27.58 47.15
N VAL A 581 -17.09 27.72 48.40
CA VAL A 581 -16.70 26.87 49.53
C VAL A 581 -17.87 25.93 49.85
N ALA A 582 -17.57 24.65 50.10
CA ALA A 582 -18.58 23.71 50.60
C ALA A 582 -19.04 24.16 52.00
N HIS A 583 -20.36 24.31 52.19
CA HIS A 583 -20.97 24.70 53.45
C HIS A 583 -21.54 23.49 54.20
#